data_AF-A0AAN6ZD52-F1
#
_entry.id   AF-A0AAN6ZD52-F1
#
_cell.length_a   1.000
_cell.length_b   1.000
_cell.length_c   1.000
_cell.angle_alpha   90.00
_cell.angle_beta   90.00
_cell.angle_gamma   90.00
#
_symmetry.space_group_name_H-M   'P 1'
#
loop_
_entity.id
_entity.type
_entity.pdbx_description
1 polymer ?
#
loop_
_entity_poly.entity_id
_entity_poly.type
_entity_poly.pdbx_seq_one_letter_code
_entity_poly.pdbx_strand_id
1 'polypeptide(L)'
;MVSIVDAWDRGIETRGLAPNALKGKLVYWGFSYGTYLGATFAKMFPDRVGRLVLDGVVDADQYGTFLFGESLTDTEKVLDRFFDHCAQAQTRCALYRTGDDPSRVQRRYNDIMARLDAHPATFIHPEHFIPVVLRADFIKLIMFSTLYFPIQGFPALAGVPDYIHKREYEQLAPLFPSTPTPCSAPTDPLFTAQLSDAQRAIMCGDKTHPVKSKPLTPHPIEPTNTPHHTTRPTSPSPN
;
A
#
# COMPACT_ATOMS: atom_id res chain seq x y z
N MET A 1 -29.83 -8.59 -15.20
CA MET A 1 -28.72 -7.81 -14.62
C MET A 1 -29.34 -6.51 -14.12
N VAL A 2 -29.54 -6.37 -12.81
CA VAL A 2 -30.01 -5.12 -12.22
C VAL A 2 -28.84 -4.15 -12.32
N SER A 3 -29.00 -3.02 -13.02
CA SER A 3 -27.91 -2.04 -13.07
C SER A 3 -27.70 -1.48 -11.66
N ILE A 4 -26.47 -1.07 -11.34
CA ILE A 4 -26.16 -0.45 -10.04
C ILE A 4 -27.08 0.74 -9.73
N VAL A 5 -27.61 1.39 -10.77
CA VAL A 5 -28.58 2.48 -10.72
C VAL A 5 -29.96 1.98 -10.25
N ASP A 6 -30.42 0.85 -10.79
CA ASP A 6 -31.73 0.26 -10.43
C ASP A 6 -31.75 -0.28 -8.99
N ALA A 7 -30.60 -0.74 -8.49
CA ALA A 7 -30.47 -1.18 -7.10
C ALA A 7 -30.52 -0.01 -6.12
N TRP A 8 -29.92 1.13 -6.48
CA TRP A 8 -29.90 2.36 -5.69
C TRP A 8 -31.28 3.04 -5.66
N ASP A 9 -31.94 3.20 -6.81
CA ASP A 9 -33.26 3.85 -6.89
C ASP A 9 -34.28 3.17 -5.95
N ARG A 10 -34.29 1.83 -5.89
CA ARG A 10 -35.15 1.08 -4.96
C ARG A 10 -34.82 1.33 -3.48
N GLY A 11 -33.56 1.52 -3.13
CA GLY A 11 -33.11 1.75 -1.76
C GLY A 11 -33.39 3.16 -1.24
N ILE A 12 -33.55 4.14 -2.12
CA ILE A 12 -33.77 5.54 -1.73
C ILE A 12 -35.24 5.94 -1.86
N GLU A 13 -35.98 5.38 -2.82
CA GLU A 13 -37.45 5.51 -2.88
C GLU A 13 -38.09 4.98 -1.58
N THR A 14 -37.59 3.86 -1.05
CA THR A 14 -38.07 3.29 0.22
C THR A 14 -37.78 4.15 1.45
N ARG A 15 -36.85 5.12 1.37
CA ARG A 15 -36.47 6.01 2.49
C ARG A 15 -36.96 7.45 2.31
N GLY A 16 -37.54 7.81 1.17
CA GLY A 16 -38.02 9.17 0.89
C GLY A 16 -36.91 10.24 0.80
N LEU A 17 -35.65 9.83 0.58
CA LEU A 17 -34.47 10.71 0.69
C LEU A 17 -33.93 11.24 -0.66
N ALA A 18 -34.51 10.85 -1.80
CA ALA A 18 -34.02 11.26 -3.11
C ALA A 18 -34.71 12.56 -3.58
N PRO A 19 -33.97 13.66 -3.84
CA PRO A 19 -34.48 14.73 -4.68
C PRO A 19 -34.86 14.16 -6.05
N ASN A 20 -36.03 14.53 -6.59
CA ASN A 20 -36.50 14.09 -7.92
C ASN A 20 -35.43 14.26 -9.02
N ALA A 21 -34.52 15.23 -8.88
CA ALA A 21 -33.42 15.49 -9.79
C ALA A 21 -32.36 14.36 -9.89
N LEU A 22 -32.31 13.42 -8.94
CA LEU A 22 -31.35 12.31 -8.92
C LEU A 22 -31.96 10.96 -9.32
N LYS A 23 -33.27 10.88 -9.52
CA LYS A 23 -33.96 9.63 -9.89
C LYS A 23 -33.46 9.12 -11.24
N GLY A 24 -33.10 7.83 -11.33
CA GLY A 24 -32.55 7.23 -12.54
C GLY A 24 -31.09 7.64 -12.84
N LYS A 25 -30.42 8.34 -11.92
CA LYS A 25 -29.01 8.73 -12.05
C LYS A 25 -28.12 7.98 -11.06
N LEU A 26 -26.89 7.74 -11.46
CA LEU A 26 -25.85 7.15 -10.63
C LEU A 26 -25.45 8.13 -9.52
N VAL A 27 -25.59 7.69 -8.27
CA VAL A 27 -24.95 8.31 -7.11
C VAL A 27 -23.92 7.31 -6.59
N TYR A 28 -22.63 7.64 -6.76
CA TYR A 28 -21.55 6.69 -6.59
C TYR A 28 -20.39 7.29 -5.80
N TRP A 29 -19.88 6.52 -4.85
CA TRP A 29 -18.62 6.77 -4.19
C TRP A 29 -17.69 5.59 -4.48
N GLY A 30 -16.67 5.84 -5.31
CA GLY A 30 -15.68 4.85 -5.70
C GLY A 30 -14.40 5.04 -4.91
N PHE A 31 -13.83 3.92 -4.47
CA PHE A 31 -12.51 3.87 -3.84
C PHE A 31 -11.55 3.04 -4.69
N SER A 32 -10.28 3.45 -4.78
CA SER A 32 -9.25 2.67 -5.47
C SER A 32 -9.69 2.30 -6.90
N TYR A 33 -9.70 1.03 -7.29
CA TYR A 33 -10.22 0.57 -8.60
C TYR A 33 -11.66 1.06 -8.89
N GLY A 34 -12.49 1.27 -7.87
CA GLY A 34 -13.81 1.89 -8.03
C GLY A 34 -13.76 3.29 -8.65
N THR A 35 -12.65 4.03 -8.48
CA THR A 35 -12.48 5.34 -9.13
C THR A 35 -12.35 5.21 -10.65
N TYR A 36 -11.65 4.19 -11.13
CA TYR A 36 -11.55 3.86 -12.56
C TYR A 36 -12.92 3.49 -13.13
N LEU A 37 -13.71 2.68 -12.41
CA LEU A 37 -15.08 2.34 -12.78
C LEU A 37 -15.99 3.57 -12.85
N GLY A 38 -15.95 4.42 -11.80
CA GLY A 38 -16.76 5.63 -11.72
C GLY A 38 -16.42 6.62 -12.83
N ALA A 39 -15.13 6.84 -13.10
CA ALA A 39 -14.66 7.69 -14.19
C ALA A 39 -15.08 7.15 -15.56
N THR A 40 -14.93 5.84 -15.79
CA THR A 40 -15.35 5.18 -17.03
C THR A 40 -16.85 5.31 -17.27
N PHE A 41 -17.67 5.06 -16.24
CA PHE A 41 -19.13 5.24 -16.33
C PHE A 41 -19.50 6.69 -16.65
N ALA A 42 -18.90 7.65 -15.95
CA ALA A 42 -19.15 9.07 -16.19
C ALA A 42 -18.77 9.51 -17.61
N LYS A 43 -17.73 8.90 -18.20
CA LYS A 43 -17.34 9.15 -19.59
C LYS A 43 -18.32 8.56 -20.60
N MET A 44 -18.84 7.35 -20.35
CA MET A 44 -19.76 6.66 -21.26
C MET A 44 -21.20 7.19 -21.17
N PHE A 45 -21.64 7.55 -19.97
CA PHE A 45 -23.03 7.93 -19.67
C PHE A 45 -23.10 9.22 -18.83
N PRO A 46 -22.57 10.35 -19.33
CA PRO A 46 -22.47 11.59 -18.56
C PRO A 46 -23.84 12.08 -18.04
N ASP A 47 -24.90 11.95 -18.85
CA ASP A 47 -26.26 12.38 -18.48
C ASP A 47 -26.90 11.50 -17.40
N ARG A 48 -26.33 10.32 -17.15
CA ARG A 48 -26.76 9.37 -16.12
C ARG A 48 -25.98 9.52 -14.83
N VAL A 49 -25.08 10.50 -14.70
CA VAL A 49 -24.39 10.78 -13.43
C VAL A 49 -25.17 11.82 -12.63
N GLY A 50 -25.49 11.49 -11.38
CA GLY A 50 -26.15 12.37 -10.43
C GLY A 50 -25.14 13.00 -9.48
N ARG A 51 -24.44 12.18 -8.70
CA ARG A 51 -23.35 12.59 -7.80
C ARG A 51 -22.23 11.57 -7.86
N LEU A 52 -20.99 12.05 -7.90
CA LEU A 52 -19.82 11.19 -8.04
C LEU A 52 -18.73 11.66 -7.06
N VAL A 53 -18.25 10.73 -6.23
CA VAL A 53 -17.06 10.91 -5.40
C VAL A 53 -16.07 9.82 -5.78
N LEU A 54 -14.83 10.22 -6.08
CA LEU A 54 -13.74 9.30 -6.41
C LEU A 54 -12.62 9.54 -5.39
N ASP A 55 -12.31 8.54 -4.58
CA ASP A 55 -11.38 8.62 -3.46
C ASP A 55 -10.24 7.61 -3.60
N GLY A 56 -8.99 8.08 -3.61
CA GLY A 56 -7.83 7.29 -4.06
C GLY A 56 -7.88 7.03 -5.57
N VAL A 57 -7.77 8.11 -6.35
CA VAL A 57 -8.00 8.13 -7.80
C VAL A 57 -6.93 7.34 -8.55
N VAL A 58 -7.37 6.38 -9.36
CA VAL A 58 -6.55 5.65 -10.31
C VAL A 58 -6.37 6.49 -11.57
N ASP A 59 -5.12 6.74 -11.98
CA ASP A 59 -4.81 7.28 -13.30
C ASP A 59 -5.14 6.22 -14.36
N ALA A 60 -6.16 6.50 -15.19
CA ALA A 60 -6.63 5.59 -16.23
C ALA A 60 -5.58 5.33 -17.32
N ASP A 61 -4.71 6.30 -17.63
CA ASP A 61 -3.65 6.13 -18.63
C ASP A 61 -2.55 5.21 -18.10
N GLN A 62 -2.26 5.26 -16.79
CA GLN A 62 -1.29 4.37 -16.16
C GLN A 62 -1.85 2.98 -15.85
N TYR A 63 -3.12 2.88 -15.51
CA TYR A 63 -3.77 1.60 -15.20
C TYR A 63 -3.67 0.60 -16.35
N GLY A 64 -3.76 1.08 -17.60
CA GLY A 64 -3.59 0.27 -18.80
C GLY A 64 -2.16 -0.23 -19.06
N THR A 65 -1.17 0.23 -18.28
CA THR A 65 0.25 -0.14 -18.44
C THR A 65 0.63 -1.35 -17.57
N PHE A 66 1.89 -1.79 -17.64
CA PHE A 66 2.36 -2.96 -16.90
C PHE A 66 2.62 -2.68 -15.41
N LEU A 67 2.89 -1.43 -15.03
CA LEU A 67 3.41 -1.09 -13.71
C LEU A 67 2.58 0.02 -13.06
N PHE A 68 2.15 -0.22 -11.82
CA PHE A 68 1.58 0.77 -10.91
C PHE A 68 2.67 1.76 -10.43
N GLY A 69 3.37 2.41 -11.36
CA GLY A 69 4.60 3.18 -11.09
C GLY A 69 4.39 4.30 -10.08
N GLU A 70 3.30 5.05 -10.20
CA GLU A 70 2.95 6.09 -9.22
C GLU A 70 2.66 5.52 -7.84
N SER A 71 1.88 4.45 -7.75
CA SER A 71 1.57 3.82 -6.46
C SER A 71 2.84 3.31 -5.75
N LEU A 72 3.81 2.78 -6.51
CA LEU A 72 5.11 2.39 -5.95
C LEU A 72 5.90 3.61 -5.44
N THR A 73 5.94 4.69 -6.23
CA THR A 73 6.60 5.94 -5.84
C THR A 73 6.00 6.53 -4.57
N ASP A 74 4.68 6.56 -4.45
CA ASP A 74 4.02 7.08 -3.26
C ASP A 74 4.18 6.15 -2.04
N THR A 75 4.21 4.83 -2.26
CA THR A 75 4.53 3.86 -1.21
C THR A 75 5.92 4.11 -0.63
N GLU A 76 6.90 4.41 -1.50
CA GLU A 76 8.27 4.71 -1.11
C GLU A 76 8.34 5.98 -0.25
N LYS A 77 7.58 7.04 -0.59
CA LYS A 77 7.44 8.24 0.25
C LYS A 77 6.88 7.94 1.64
N VAL A 78 5.90 7.04 1.75
CA VAL A 78 5.35 6.64 3.07
C VAL A 78 6.41 5.87 3.88
N LEU A 79 7.19 5.01 3.22
CA LEU A 79 8.30 4.30 3.86
C LEU A 79 9.42 5.27 4.33
N ASP A 80 9.74 6.30 3.55
CA ASP A 80 10.68 7.35 3.95
C ASP A 80 10.18 8.10 5.20
N ARG A 81 8.88 8.43 5.24
CA ARG A 81 8.25 9.04 6.42
C ARG A 81 8.29 8.13 7.64
N PHE A 82 8.20 6.81 7.45
CA PHE A 82 8.40 5.88 8.55
C PHE A 82 9.80 6.03 9.18
N PHE A 83 10.87 6.17 8.39
CA PHE A 83 12.22 6.34 8.93
C PHE A 83 12.38 7.66 9.68
N ASP A 84 11.82 8.75 9.15
CA ASP A 84 11.76 10.05 9.84
C ASP A 84 11.08 9.91 11.21
N HIS A 85 9.88 9.34 11.23
CA HIS A 85 9.08 9.20 12.45
C HIS A 85 9.68 8.20 13.44
N CYS A 86 10.32 7.13 12.97
CA CYS A 86 11.02 6.19 13.81
C CYS A 86 12.20 6.85 14.54
N ALA A 87 13.00 7.66 13.84
CA ALA A 87 14.09 8.42 14.45
C ALA A 87 13.57 9.44 15.49
N GLN A 88 12.50 10.17 15.15
CA GLN A 88 11.85 11.12 16.08
C GLN A 88 11.24 10.42 17.31
N ALA A 89 10.72 9.21 17.15
CA ALA A 89 10.14 8.42 18.23
C ALA A 89 11.19 7.87 19.20
N GLN A 90 12.47 7.83 18.79
CA GLN A 90 13.59 7.31 19.57
C GLN A 90 13.31 5.90 20.09
N THR A 91 13.50 5.64 21.39
CA THR A 91 13.33 4.32 22.03
C THR A 91 11.91 3.77 21.93
N ARG A 92 10.92 4.57 21.51
CA ARG A 92 9.56 4.08 21.21
C ARG A 92 9.46 3.38 19.85
N CYS A 93 10.43 3.55 18.96
CA CYS A 93 10.53 2.79 17.73
C CYS A 93 11.47 1.58 17.94
N ALA A 94 10.99 0.36 17.70
CA ALA A 94 11.79 -0.87 17.90
C ALA A 94 13.07 -0.91 17.04
N LEU A 95 13.04 -0.30 15.85
CA LEU A 95 14.19 -0.23 14.96
C LEU A 95 15.24 0.82 15.35
N TYR A 96 14.92 1.76 16.23
CA TYR A 96 15.81 2.85 16.61
C TYR A 96 16.95 2.37 17.53
N ARG A 97 18.12 3.00 17.40
CA ARG A 97 19.26 2.90 18.31
C ARG A 97 19.69 4.31 18.73
N THR A 98 20.23 4.45 19.93
CA THR A 98 20.62 5.76 20.48
C THR A 98 21.55 6.51 19.54
N GLY A 99 21.13 7.72 19.14
CA GLY A 99 21.89 8.58 18.22
C GLY A 99 21.60 8.32 16.74
N ASP A 100 20.60 7.50 16.41
CA ASP A 100 20.17 7.32 15.03
C ASP A 100 19.55 8.60 14.45
N ASP A 101 19.97 8.93 13.23
CA ASP A 101 19.23 9.76 12.30
C ASP A 101 18.33 8.87 11.40
N PRO A 102 17.39 9.44 10.62
CA PRO A 102 16.53 8.65 9.72
C PRO A 102 17.31 7.73 8.77
N SER A 103 18.47 8.19 8.28
CA SER A 103 19.29 7.40 7.35
C SER A 103 19.90 6.15 8.00
N ARG A 104 20.20 6.20 9.30
CA ARG A 104 20.68 5.03 10.06
C ARG A 104 19.58 4.00 10.26
N VAL A 105 18.34 4.46 10.51
CA VAL A 105 17.16 3.58 10.58
C VAL A 105 16.90 2.91 9.23
N GLN A 106 16.90 3.69 8.15
CA GLN A 106 16.71 3.19 6.79
C GLN A 106 17.78 2.17 6.39
N ARG A 107 19.06 2.46 6.63
CA ARG A 107 20.15 1.52 6.37
C ARG A 107 19.95 0.20 7.12
N ARG A 108 19.61 0.27 8.41
CA ARG A 108 19.35 -0.93 9.22
C ARG A 108 18.19 -1.77 8.67
N TYR A 109 17.09 -1.13 8.29
CA TYR A 109 15.97 -1.80 7.65
C TYR A 109 16.43 -2.50 6.36
N ASN A 110 17.13 -1.79 5.48
CA ASN A 110 17.63 -2.33 4.21
C ASN A 110 18.59 -3.50 4.42
N ASP A 111 19.51 -3.41 5.38
CA ASP A 111 20.47 -4.46 5.71
C ASP A 111 19.78 -5.73 6.23
N ILE A 112 18.75 -5.57 7.07
CA ILE A 112 17.94 -6.70 7.57
C ILE A 112 17.23 -7.40 6.41
N MET A 113 16.59 -6.62 5.53
CA MET A 113 15.87 -7.16 4.37
C MET A 113 16.80 -7.82 3.36
N ALA A 114 17.96 -7.22 3.06
CA ALA A 114 18.96 -7.77 2.16
C ALA A 114 19.56 -9.08 2.72
N ARG A 115 19.82 -9.13 4.03
CA ARG A 115 20.31 -10.36 4.67
C ARG A 115 19.27 -11.48 4.62
N LEU A 116 17.99 -11.17 4.87
CA LEU A 116 16.91 -12.15 4.80
C LEU A 116 16.67 -12.64 3.36
N ASP A 117 16.90 -11.79 2.36
CA ASP A 117 16.82 -12.15 0.95
C ASP A 117 17.94 -13.11 0.54
N ALA A 118 19.17 -12.83 0.96
CA ALA A 118 20.32 -13.69 0.70
C ALA A 118 20.30 -15.00 1.50
N HIS A 119 19.76 -14.97 2.72
CA HIS A 119 19.71 -16.09 3.64
C HIS A 119 18.33 -16.18 4.30
N PRO A 120 17.35 -16.85 3.65
CA PRO A 120 16.05 -17.10 4.25
C PRO A 120 16.18 -17.78 5.62
N ALA A 121 15.37 -17.32 6.58
CA ALA A 121 15.37 -17.90 7.92
C ALA A 121 14.27 -18.97 8.03
N THR A 122 14.40 -19.84 9.02
CA THR A 122 13.39 -20.84 9.34
C THR A 122 13.13 -20.88 10.83
N PHE A 123 11.88 -21.10 11.23
CA PHE A 123 11.51 -21.34 12.62
C PHE A 123 10.37 -22.36 12.69
N ILE A 124 10.11 -22.91 13.87
CA ILE A 124 8.98 -23.81 14.11
C ILE A 124 7.85 -22.99 14.71
N HIS A 125 6.67 -23.01 14.10
CA HIS A 125 5.50 -22.28 14.62
C HIS A 125 5.16 -22.79 16.03
N PRO A 126 5.13 -21.92 17.06
CA PRO A 126 5.04 -22.36 18.46
C PRO A 126 3.73 -23.08 18.80
N GLU A 127 2.64 -22.75 18.10
CA GLU A 127 1.31 -23.35 18.35
C GLU A 127 0.97 -24.54 17.45
N HIS A 128 1.61 -24.62 16.28
CA HIS A 128 1.22 -25.56 15.22
C HIS A 128 2.32 -26.57 14.89
N PHE A 129 3.53 -26.36 15.43
CA PHE A 129 4.70 -27.22 15.27
C PHE A 129 5.08 -27.50 13.81
N ILE A 130 4.74 -26.58 12.90
CA ILE A 130 5.09 -26.65 11.48
C ILE A 130 6.34 -25.81 11.19
N PRO A 131 7.21 -26.27 10.26
CA PRO A 131 8.32 -25.45 9.79
C PRO A 131 7.83 -24.29 8.93
N VAL A 132 8.26 -23.08 9.26
CA VAL A 132 7.99 -21.86 8.50
C VAL A 132 9.27 -21.38 7.83
N VAL A 133 9.19 -21.03 6.55
CA VAL A 133 10.28 -20.38 5.81
C VAL A 133 9.99 -18.90 5.71
N LEU A 134 10.85 -18.10 6.35
CA LEU A 134 10.78 -16.65 6.34
C LEU A 134 11.62 -16.11 5.17
N ARG A 135 10.95 -15.47 4.21
CA ARG A 135 11.56 -14.87 3.02
C ARG A 135 11.33 -13.36 3.00
N ALA A 136 12.27 -12.62 2.40
CA ALA A 136 12.20 -11.17 2.33
C ALA A 136 10.99 -10.67 1.51
N ASP A 137 10.60 -11.38 0.45
CA ASP A 137 9.44 -11.03 -0.38
C ASP A 137 8.12 -11.14 0.38
N PHE A 138 7.95 -12.17 1.20
CA PHE A 138 6.79 -12.31 2.08
C PHE A 138 6.71 -11.17 3.09
N ILE A 139 7.83 -10.82 3.72
CA ILE A 139 7.89 -9.69 4.66
C ILE A 139 7.61 -8.36 3.95
N LYS A 140 8.15 -8.14 2.74
CA LYS A 140 7.84 -6.96 1.92
C LYS A 140 6.36 -6.86 1.59
N LEU A 141 5.68 -7.99 1.33
CA LEU A 141 4.24 -8.00 1.07
C LEU A 141 3.43 -7.56 2.30
N ILE A 142 3.77 -8.06 3.48
CA ILE A 142 3.13 -7.64 4.74
C ILE A 142 3.38 -6.15 5.01
N MET A 143 4.61 -5.68 4.78
CA MET A 143 4.97 -4.27 4.94
C MET A 143 4.24 -3.37 3.96
N PHE A 144 4.12 -3.77 2.69
CA PHE A 144 3.37 -3.04 1.68
C PHE A 144 1.91 -2.83 2.12
N SER A 145 1.26 -3.86 2.66
CA SER A 145 -0.09 -3.76 3.22
C SER A 145 -0.14 -2.80 4.42
N THR A 146 0.88 -2.84 5.28
CA THR A 146 0.99 -2.00 6.48
C THR A 146 1.11 -0.50 6.14
N LEU A 147 1.72 -0.16 5.01
CA LEU A 147 1.90 1.21 4.56
C LEU A 147 0.60 1.89 4.12
N TYR A 148 -0.50 1.15 3.89
CA TYR A 148 -1.83 1.73 3.66
C TYR A 148 -2.41 2.40 4.91
N PHE A 149 -1.99 1.98 6.11
CA PHE A 149 -2.53 2.45 7.39
C PHE A 149 -1.40 2.88 8.34
N PRO A 150 -0.62 3.93 8.00
CA PRO A 150 0.64 4.23 8.68
C PRO A 150 0.50 4.48 10.19
N ILE A 151 -0.60 5.10 10.62
CA ILE A 151 -0.87 5.39 12.04
C ILE A 151 -0.90 4.10 12.89
N GLN A 152 -1.50 3.04 12.36
CA GLN A 152 -1.62 1.75 13.05
C GLN A 152 -0.46 0.81 12.69
N GLY A 153 0.10 0.97 11.49
CA GLY A 153 1.04 0.05 10.90
C GLY A 153 2.52 0.28 11.25
N PHE A 154 2.93 1.52 11.52
CA PHE A 154 4.34 1.83 11.79
C PHE A 154 4.97 1.04 12.94
N PRO A 155 4.26 0.73 14.06
CA PRO A 155 4.79 -0.16 15.07
C PRO A 155 5.19 -1.55 14.53
N ALA A 156 4.39 -2.14 13.63
CA ALA A 156 4.72 -3.42 13.00
C ALA A 156 5.88 -3.27 12.00
N LEU A 157 5.92 -2.17 11.25
CA LEU A 157 7.00 -1.86 10.31
C LEU A 157 8.37 -1.69 11.01
N ALA A 158 8.37 -1.34 12.30
CA ALA A 158 9.56 -1.36 13.16
C ALA A 158 9.77 -2.73 13.83
N GLY A 159 8.74 -3.31 14.45
CA GLY A 159 8.86 -4.52 15.25
C GLY A 159 9.29 -5.74 14.44
N VAL A 160 8.69 -5.95 13.26
CA VAL A 160 8.97 -7.12 12.43
C VAL A 160 10.45 -7.19 12.00
N PRO A 161 11.05 -6.14 11.39
CA PRO A 161 12.48 -6.11 11.14
C PRO A 161 13.34 -6.31 12.39
N ASP A 162 12.96 -5.72 13.52
CA ASP A 162 13.74 -5.82 14.76
C ASP A 162 13.75 -7.26 15.32
N TYR A 163 12.61 -7.97 15.28
CA TYR A 163 12.56 -9.40 15.60
C TYR A 163 13.44 -10.24 14.66
N ILE A 164 13.41 -9.94 13.36
CA ILE A 164 14.30 -10.58 12.37
C ILE A 164 15.77 -10.28 12.67
N HIS A 165 16.08 -9.06 13.09
CA HIS A 165 17.41 -8.64 13.47
C HIS A 165 17.93 -9.42 14.68
N LYS A 166 17.10 -9.54 15.73
CA LYS A 166 17.40 -10.24 16.98
C LYS A 166 17.30 -11.77 16.89
N ARG A 167 16.76 -12.29 15.79
CA ARG A 167 16.45 -13.72 15.56
C ARG A 167 15.38 -14.27 16.51
N GLU A 168 14.45 -13.42 16.90
CA GLU A 168 13.28 -13.76 17.73
C GLU A 168 12.10 -14.14 16.82
N TYR A 169 12.29 -15.16 15.97
CA TYR A 169 11.36 -15.47 14.88
C TYR A 169 9.99 -15.96 15.36
N GLU A 170 9.92 -16.51 16.58
CA GLU A 170 8.67 -16.97 17.21
C GLU A 170 7.67 -15.82 17.39
N GLN A 171 8.15 -14.58 17.55
CA GLN A 171 7.32 -13.38 17.63
C GLN A 171 6.60 -13.07 16.30
N LEU A 172 7.05 -13.67 15.20
CA LEU A 172 6.43 -13.52 13.88
C LEU A 172 5.33 -14.56 13.62
N ALA A 173 5.10 -15.51 14.53
CA ALA A 173 4.08 -16.54 14.39
C ALA A 173 2.68 -16.01 13.99
N PRO A 174 2.19 -14.87 14.53
CA PRO A 174 0.89 -14.32 14.13
C PRO A 174 0.79 -13.91 12.65
N LEU A 175 1.92 -13.71 11.96
CA LEU A 175 1.94 -13.42 10.51
C LEU A 175 1.73 -14.67 9.65
N PHE A 176 1.77 -15.86 10.25
CA PHE A 176 1.67 -17.15 9.58
C PHE A 176 0.50 -17.95 10.18
N PRO A 177 -0.76 -17.51 9.97
CA PRO A 177 -1.91 -18.26 10.44
C PRO A 177 -1.90 -19.68 9.85
N SER A 178 -2.36 -20.66 10.63
CA SER A 178 -2.46 -22.05 10.19
C SER A 178 -3.22 -22.15 8.88
N THR A 179 -2.71 -22.96 7.95
CA THR A 179 -3.57 -23.57 6.94
C THR A 179 -4.61 -24.41 7.68
N PRO A 180 -5.91 -24.33 7.35
CA PRO A 180 -6.91 -25.21 7.91
C PRO A 180 -6.39 -26.64 7.84
N THR A 181 -6.56 -27.41 8.91
CA THR A 181 -6.29 -28.86 8.89
C THR A 181 -6.93 -29.44 7.62
N PRO A 182 -6.28 -30.39 6.91
CA PRO A 182 -6.80 -30.92 5.63
C PRO A 182 -8.25 -31.45 5.70
N CYS A 183 -8.76 -31.69 6.91
CA CYS A 183 -10.11 -32.18 7.21
C CYS A 183 -11.03 -31.15 7.90
N SER A 184 -10.63 -29.88 7.99
CA SER A 184 -11.49 -28.81 8.51
C SER A 184 -12.30 -28.23 7.35
N ALA A 185 -13.61 -28.42 7.39
CA ALA A 185 -14.51 -27.70 6.48
C ALA A 185 -14.33 -26.19 6.73
N PRO A 186 -14.06 -25.37 5.69
CA PRO A 186 -14.06 -23.93 5.84
C PRO A 186 -15.42 -23.49 6.37
N THR A 187 -15.46 -22.88 7.56
CA THR A 187 -16.67 -22.23 8.08
C THR A 187 -16.97 -20.93 7.33
N ASP A 188 -15.94 -20.38 6.67
CA ASP A 188 -16.08 -19.30 5.70
C ASP A 188 -16.08 -19.85 4.27
N PRO A 189 -17.02 -19.43 3.41
CA PRO A 189 -16.96 -19.80 2.00
C PRO A 189 -15.62 -19.32 1.42
N LEU A 190 -14.83 -20.25 0.85
CA LEU A 190 -13.52 -19.99 0.22
C LEU A 190 -13.51 -18.80 -0.77
N PHE A 191 -14.68 -18.39 -1.26
CA PHE A 191 -14.90 -17.24 -2.12
C PHE A 191 -14.69 -15.86 -1.48
N THR A 192 -14.68 -15.72 -0.14
CA THR A 192 -14.52 -14.41 0.51
C THR A 192 -13.07 -14.04 0.82
N ALA A 193 -12.18 -15.03 0.94
CA ALA A 193 -10.79 -14.82 1.35
C ALA A 193 -9.79 -14.67 0.18
N GLN A 194 -10.15 -15.14 -1.02
CA GLN A 194 -9.28 -15.10 -2.21
C GLN A 194 -9.98 -14.44 -3.41
N LEU A 195 -10.13 -13.11 -3.33
CA LEU A 195 -10.55 -12.29 -4.48
C LEU A 195 -9.47 -12.17 -5.58
N SER A 196 -8.34 -12.88 -5.44
CA SER A 196 -7.18 -12.77 -6.34
C SER A 196 -7.51 -13.15 -7.78
N ASP A 197 -8.38 -14.14 -8.01
CA ASP A 197 -8.66 -14.63 -9.36
C ASP A 197 -9.54 -13.65 -10.15
N ALA A 198 -10.58 -13.13 -9.50
CA ALA A 198 -11.42 -12.07 -10.08
C ALA A 198 -10.59 -10.82 -10.35
N GLN A 199 -9.74 -10.42 -9.40
CA GLN A 199 -8.87 -9.26 -9.56
C GLN A 199 -7.92 -9.42 -10.75
N ARG A 200 -7.27 -10.58 -10.90
CA ARG A 200 -6.38 -10.85 -12.04
C ARG A 200 -7.14 -10.88 -13.36
N ALA A 201 -8.30 -11.53 -13.41
CA ALA A 201 -9.13 -11.60 -14.62
C ALA A 201 -9.60 -10.20 -15.06
N ILE A 202 -10.09 -9.39 -14.12
CA ILE A 202 -10.55 -8.01 -14.38
C ILE A 202 -9.38 -7.14 -14.85
N MET A 203 -8.27 -7.12 -14.10
CA MET A 203 -7.10 -6.32 -14.46
C MET A 203 -6.52 -6.71 -15.82
N CYS A 204 -6.55 -7.99 -16.19
CA CYS A 204 -6.12 -8.42 -17.51
C CYS A 204 -7.13 -7.99 -18.59
N GLY A 205 -8.44 -8.11 -18.32
CA GLY A 205 -9.51 -7.76 -19.26
C GLY A 205 -9.62 -6.25 -19.54
N ASP A 206 -9.28 -5.41 -18.57
CA ASP A 206 -9.33 -3.95 -18.72
C ASP A 206 -8.16 -3.37 -19.53
N LYS A 207 -7.09 -4.15 -19.75
CA LYS A 207 -5.93 -3.69 -20.51
C LYS A 207 -6.22 -3.67 -22.01
N THR A 208 -5.76 -2.60 -22.65
CA THR A 208 -5.76 -2.52 -24.11
C THR A 208 -4.67 -3.43 -24.70
N HIS A 209 -4.98 -4.12 -25.80
CA HIS A 209 -4.00 -4.88 -26.57
C HIS A 209 -3.63 -4.11 -27.86
N PRO A 210 -2.34 -3.90 -28.15
CA PRO A 210 -1.17 -4.25 -27.33
C PRO A 210 -1.05 -3.34 -26.09
N VAL A 211 -0.47 -3.89 -25.02
CA VAL A 211 -0.26 -3.13 -23.77
C VAL A 211 0.65 -1.94 -24.07
N LYS A 212 0.15 -0.72 -23.84
CA LYS A 212 0.97 0.49 -23.93
C LYS A 212 1.99 0.46 -22.79
N SER A 213 3.28 0.39 -23.08
CA SER A 213 4.34 0.57 -22.08
C SER A 213 4.87 2.00 -22.18
N LYS A 214 4.75 2.77 -21.10
CA LYS A 214 5.54 4.00 -20.94
C LYS A 214 6.84 3.59 -20.24
N PRO A 215 8.03 3.92 -20.79
CA PRO A 215 9.28 3.70 -20.09
C PRO A 215 9.26 4.46 -18.76
N LEU A 216 9.65 3.80 -17.66
CA LEU A 216 9.97 4.49 -16.42
C LEU A 216 11.11 5.47 -16.71
N THR A 217 10.83 6.77 -16.68
CA THR A 217 11.90 7.77 -16.59
C THR A 217 12.51 7.62 -15.19
N PRO A 218 13.81 7.27 -15.06
CA PRO A 218 14.44 7.23 -13.76
C PRO A 218 14.31 8.61 -13.10
N HIS A 219 13.76 8.67 -11.89
CA HIS A 219 13.91 9.86 -11.08
C HIS A 219 15.41 10.04 -10.79
N PRO A 220 15.99 11.22 -11.03
CA PRO A 220 17.33 11.51 -10.56
C PRO A 220 17.35 11.34 -9.04
N ILE A 221 18.21 10.46 -8.54
CA ILE A 221 18.61 10.49 -7.14
C ILE A 221 19.34 11.83 -6.97
N GLU A 222 18.66 12.84 -6.43
CA GLU A 222 19.33 14.07 -6.03
C GLU A 222 20.38 13.70 -4.98
N PRO A 223 21.68 14.00 -5.20
CA PRO A 223 22.68 13.82 -4.18
C PRO A 223 22.34 14.76 -3.02
N THR A 224 22.12 14.17 -1.85
CA THR A 224 21.94 14.83 -0.56
C THR A 224 22.85 16.04 -0.42
N ASN A 225 22.24 17.22 -0.29
CA ASN A 225 22.92 18.50 -0.12
C ASN A 225 24.03 18.43 0.93
N THR A 226 25.25 18.73 0.47
CA THR A 226 26.36 19.19 1.30
C THR A 226 25.95 20.42 2.14
N PRO A 227 26.47 20.59 3.37
CA PRO A 227 26.12 21.74 4.20
C PRO A 227 26.64 23.02 3.54
N HIS A 228 25.74 23.95 3.23
CA HIS A 228 26.13 25.32 2.87
C HIS A 228 26.76 26.00 4.09
N HIS A 229 28.09 26.06 4.12
CA HIS A 229 28.81 27.04 4.93
C HIS A 229 28.47 28.44 4.38
N THR A 230 27.63 29.16 5.10
CA THR A 230 27.43 30.60 4.91
C THR A 230 28.70 31.34 5.32
N THR A 231 29.53 31.69 4.34
CA THR A 231 30.57 32.70 4.51
C THR A 231 29.92 34.08 4.47
N ARG A 232 30.09 34.83 5.56
CA ARG A 232 29.61 36.21 5.73
C ARG A 232 30.50 37.15 4.90
N PRO A 233 29.96 38.05 4.06
CA PRO A 233 30.80 39.04 3.39
C PRO A 233 31.21 40.13 4.38
N THR A 234 32.51 40.41 4.45
CA THR A 234 33.08 41.58 5.12
C THR A 234 32.84 42.82 4.26
N SER A 235 32.22 43.84 4.84
CA SER A 235 32.06 45.17 4.23
C SER A 235 33.39 45.95 4.26
N PRO A 236 33.77 46.67 3.20
CA PRO A 236 34.92 47.57 3.25
C PRO A 236 34.53 48.90 3.92
N SER A 237 35.42 49.43 4.77
CA SER A 237 35.31 50.78 5.34
C SER A 237 35.81 51.82 4.32
N PRO A 238 35.24 53.04 4.29
CA PRO A 238 35.53 54.02 3.25
C PRO A 238 36.82 54.83 3.54
N ASN A 239 37.52 55.18 2.46
CA ASN A 239 38.17 56.48 2.32
C ASN A 239 37.33 57.31 1.35
#